data_AF-A0A1B3LNB2-F1
#
_entry.id   AF-A0A1B3LNB2-F1
#
_cell.length_a   1.000
_cell.length_b   1.000
_cell.length_c   1.000
_cell.angle_alpha   90.00
_cell.angle_beta   90.00
_cell.angle_gamma   90.00
#
_symmetry.space_group_name_H-M   'P 1'
#
loop_
_entity.id
_entity.type
_entity.pdbx_description
1 polymer ?
#
loop_
_entity_poly.entity_id
_entity_poly.type
_entity_poly.pdbx_seq_one_letter_code
_entity_poly.pdbx_strand_id
1 'polypeptide(L)' 'MHLQAVFEKAHATANESSAEIFRQLLDALEHDAPFDLQQLYRLSYGDFDIALNALREWRSQRYVWMLEHEGVQPWRSHLS' A
#
# COMPACT_ATOMS: atom_id res chain seq x y z
N MET A 1 12.25 -4.32 -2.84
CA MET A 1 10.85 -3.98 -3.17
C MET A 1 10.08 -3.98 -1.86
N HIS A 2 9.41 -2.88 -1.49
CA HIS A 2 8.76 -2.76 -0.18
C HIS A 2 7.46 -3.56 -0.13
N LEU A 3 6.76 -3.70 -1.25
CA LEU A 3 5.58 -4.57 -1.36
C LEU A 3 5.93 -6.04 -1.08
N GLN A 4 7.08 -6.52 -1.57
CA GLN A 4 7.56 -7.87 -1.23
C GLN A 4 7.85 -8.01 0.27
N ALA A 5 8.45 -6.99 0.89
CA ALA A 5 8.71 -7.01 2.33
C ALA A 5 7.41 -7.02 3.15
N VAL A 6 6.37 -6.30 2.72
CA VAL A 6 5.02 -6.36 3.33
C VAL A 6 4.43 -7.76 3.17
N PHE A 7 4.55 -8.39 2.01
CA PHE A 7 4.09 -9.76 1.78
C PHE A 7 4.79 -10.77 2.70
N GLU A 8 6.12 -10.68 2.84
CA GLU A 8 6.88 -11.55 3.74
C GLU A 8 6.46 -11.34 5.21
N LYS A 9 6.28 -10.08 5.62
CA LYS A 9 5.83 -9.74 6.98
C LYS A 9 4.40 -10.20 7.27
N ALA A 10 3.52 -10.16 6.28
CA ALA A 10 2.15 -10.65 6.37
C ALA A 10 2.08 -12.18 6.63
N HIS A 11 3.07 -12.94 6.15
CA HIS A 11 3.14 -14.40 6.30
C HIS A 11 4.09 -14.86 7.42
N ALA A 12 4.74 -13.93 8.12
CA ALA A 12 5.66 -14.27 9.20
C ALA A 12 4.90 -14.74 10.45
N THR A 13 5.34 -15.86 11.05
CA THR A 13 4.71 -16.46 12.24
C THR A 13 5.21 -15.89 13.57
N ALA A 14 6.34 -15.16 13.56
CA ALA A 14 7.01 -14.70 14.78
C ALA A 14 6.30 -13.53 15.50
N ASN A 15 5.41 -12.81 14.81
CA ASN A 15 4.71 -11.66 15.40
C ASN A 15 3.31 -11.52 14.79
N GLU A 16 2.36 -12.31 15.31
CA GLU A 16 1.00 -12.44 14.77
C GLU A 16 0.26 -11.10 14.67
N SER A 17 0.46 -10.19 15.64
CA SER A 17 -0.20 -8.87 15.63
C SER A 17 0.30 -7.96 14.50
N SER A 18 1.61 -7.89 14.27
CA SER A 18 2.16 -7.12 13.14
C SER A 18 1.81 -7.78 11.80
N ALA A 19 1.89 -9.11 11.73
CA ALA A 19 1.55 -9.87 10.53
C ALA A 19 0.07 -9.70 10.13
N GLU A 20 -0.85 -9.62 11.10
CA GLU A 20 -2.26 -9.29 10.85
C GLU A 20 -2.43 -7.90 10.25
N ILE A 21 -1.76 -6.88 10.79
CA ILE A 21 -1.80 -5.51 10.25
C ILE A 21 -1.29 -5.47 8.80
N PHE A 22 -0.20 -6.18 8.51
CA PHE A 22 0.33 -6.26 7.14
C PHE A 22 -0.59 -7.04 6.19
N ARG A 23 -1.28 -8.09 6.65
CA ARG A 23 -2.30 -8.81 5.85
C ARG A 23 -3.46 -7.90 5.49
N GLN A 24 -3.99 -7.16 6.45
CA GLN A 24 -5.08 -6.21 6.22
C GLN A 24 -4.67 -5.07 5.28
N LEU A 25 -3.43 -4.58 5.42
CA LEU A 25 -2.87 -3.58 4.51
C LEU A 25 -2.77 -4.12 3.08
N LEU A 26 -2.27 -5.34 2.90
CA LEU A 26 -2.12 -5.97 1.59
C LEU A 26 -3.50 -6.17 0.93
N ASP A 27 -4.46 -6.71 1.68
CA ASP A 27 -5.83 -6.93 1.20
C ASP A 27 -6.50 -5.62 0.75
N ALA A 28 -6.32 -4.54 1.53
CA ALA A 28 -6.80 -3.21 1.18
C ALA A 28 -6.20 -2.67 -0.11
N LEU A 29 -4.90 -2.90 -0.33
CA LEU A 29 -4.20 -2.46 -1.54
C LEU A 29 -4.60 -3.27 -2.78
N GLU A 30 -4.87 -4.57 -2.63
CA GLU A 30 -5.28 -5.43 -3.74
C GLU A 30 -6.73 -5.17 -4.17
N HIS A 31 -7.62 -4.92 -3.21
CA HIS A 31 -9.06 -4.81 -3.46
C HIS A 31 -9.60 -3.36 -3.47
N ASP A 32 -8.74 -2.35 -3.36
CA ASP A 32 -9.11 -0.94 -3.20
C ASP A 32 -10.09 -0.74 -2.02
N ALA A 33 -9.87 -1.53 -0.95
CA ALA A 33 -10.72 -1.59 0.23
C ALA A 33 -10.24 -0.60 1.32
N PRO A 34 -11.12 -0.15 2.23
CA PRO A 34 -10.75 0.77 3.28
C PRO A 34 -9.79 0.12 4.28
N PHE A 35 -8.79 0.88 4.72
CA PHE A 35 -7.84 0.48 5.75
C PHE A 35 -7.67 1.59 6.79
N ASP A 36 -7.74 1.23 8.08
CA ASP A 36 -7.47 2.17 9.16
C ASP A 36 -5.96 2.39 9.34
N LEU A 37 -5.48 3.55 8.92
CA LEU A 37 -4.07 3.94 9.03
C LEU A 37 -3.56 4.00 10.47
N GLN A 38 -4.43 4.19 11.47
CA GLN A 38 -4.02 4.19 12.87
C GLN A 38 -3.45 2.83 13.31
N GLN A 39 -3.83 1.75 12.62
CA GLN A 39 -3.27 0.43 12.87
C GLN A 39 -1.75 0.38 12.62
N LEU A 40 -1.23 1.19 11.70
CA LEU A 40 0.22 1.25 11.43
C LEU A 40 1.00 1.73 12.66
N TYR A 41 0.43 2.57 13.51
CA TYR A 41 1.10 3.06 14.73
C TYR A 41 1.33 1.97 15.77
N ARG A 42 0.69 0.80 15.62
CA ARG A 42 0.90 -0.37 16.48
C ARG A 42 2.13 -1.19 16.06
N LEU A 43 2.69 -0.90 14.90
CA LEU A 43 3.90 -1.54 14.38
C LEU A 43 5.15 -0.96 15.07
N SER A 44 6.25 -1.74 15.03
CA SER A 44 7.56 -1.18 15.33
C SER A 44 7.91 -0.09 14.31
N TYR A 45 8.79 0.86 14.66
CA TYR A 45 9.18 1.92 13.72
C TYR A 45 9.72 1.38 12.39
N GLY A 46 10.50 0.29 12.43
CA GLY A 46 11.01 -0.34 11.21
C GLY A 46 9.91 -0.96 10.34
N ASP A 47 8.94 -1.63 10.96
CA ASP A 47 7.79 -2.20 10.25
C ASP A 47 6.85 -1.09 9.71
N PHE A 48 6.68 -0.01 10.46
CA PHE A 48 5.93 1.17 10.05
C PHE A 48 6.56 1.83 8.80
N ASP A 49 7.88 2.02 8.80
CA ASP A 49 8.60 2.58 7.65
C ASP A 49 8.45 1.70 6.39
N ILE A 50 8.51 0.38 6.56
CA ILE A 50 8.24 -0.58 5.47
C ILE A 50 6.81 -0.41 4.93
N ALA A 51 5.81 -0.33 5.81
CA ALA A 51 4.41 -0.15 5.41
C ALA A 51 4.19 1.16 4.63
N LEU A 52 4.76 2.27 5.09
CA LEU A 52 4.67 3.56 4.39
C LEU A 52 5.34 3.54 3.02
N ASN A 53 6.52 2.94 2.92
CA ASN A 53 7.24 2.85 1.67
C ASN A 53 6.51 1.92 0.67
N ALA A 54 5.88 0.85 1.14
CA ALA A 54 5.03 0.00 0.32
C ALA A 54 3.77 0.73 -0.20
N LEU A 55 3.11 1.52 0.64
CA LEU A 55 1.99 2.38 0.23
C LEU A 55 2.39 3.36 -0.87
N ARG A 56 3.53 4.02 -0.70
CA ARG A 56 4.09 4.94 -1.71
C ARG A 56 4.39 4.22 -3.02
N GLU A 57 5.01 3.04 -2.93
CA GLU A 57 5.33 2.20 -4.08
C GLU A 57 4.07 1.78 -4.84
N TRP A 58 3.07 1.22 -4.15
CA TRP A 58 1.78 0.84 -4.74
C TRP A 58 1.07 2.00 -5.43
N ARG A 59 0.99 3.16 -4.78
CA ARG A 59 0.33 4.35 -5.35
C ARG A 59 1.02 4.83 -6.62
N SER A 60 2.35 4.73 -6.66
CA SER A 60 3.17 5.08 -7.83
C SER A 60 2.92 4.11 -8.99
N GLN A 61 2.91 2.80 -8.71
CA GLN A 61 2.62 1.78 -9.71
C GLN A 61 1.22 1.95 -10.30
N ARG A 62 0.20 2.19 -9.47
CA ARG A 62 -1.18 2.43 -9.93
C ARG A 62 -1.29 3.69 -10.79
N TYR A 63 -0.54 4.74 -10.45
CA TYR A 63 -0.49 5.97 -11.26
C TYR A 63 0.13 5.74 -12.64
N VAL A 64 1.26 5.02 -12.70
CA VAL A 64 1.89 4.64 -13.97
C VAL A 64 0.93 3.78 -14.80
N TRP A 65 0.29 2.78 -14.18
CA TRP A 65 -0.68 1.91 -14.84
C TRP A 65 -1.85 2.71 -15.43
N MET A 66 -2.43 3.66 -14.67
CA MET A 66 -3.48 4.54 -15.17
C MET A 66 -3.02 5.41 -16.35
N LEU A 67 -1.80 5.95 -16.31
CA LEU A 67 -1.26 6.74 -17.43
C LEU A 67 -1.10 5.90 -18.71
N GLU A 68 -0.74 4.63 -18.58
CA GLU A 68 -0.53 3.72 -19.70
C GLU A 68 -1.83 3.14 -20.27
N HIS A 69 -2.86 2.97 -19.43
CA HIS A 69 -4.10 2.28 -19.80
C HIS A 69 -5.31 3.20 -19.99
N GLU A 70 -5.31 4.42 -19.45
CA GLU A 70 -6.28 5.46 -19.77
C GLU A 70 -5.69 6.46 -20.77
N GLY A 71 -5.91 6.18 -22.05
CA GLY A 71 -5.77 7.22 -23.07
C GLY A 71 -6.72 8.37 -22.75
N VAL A 72 -6.16 9.53 -22.38
CA VAL A 72 -6.82 10.82 -22.05
C VAL A 72 -7.17 11.00 -20.57
N GLN A 73 -6.43 11.90 -19.93
CA GLN A 73 -6.66 12.39 -18.56
C GLN A 73 -7.68 13.56 -18.56
N PRO A 74 -8.85 13.46 -17.89
CA PRO A 74 -9.89 14.49 -17.89
C PRO A 74 -9.59 15.72 -17.02
N TRP A 75 -8.61 15.65 -16.10
CA TRP A 75 -8.24 16.79 -15.25
C TRP A 75 -7.41 17.87 -15.97
N ARG A 76 -6.98 17.63 -17.22
CA ARG A 76 -6.42 18.67 -18.11
C ARG A 76 -7.49 19.55 -18.76
N SER A 77 -8.75 19.13 -18.75
CA SER A 77 -9.85 19.87 -19.38
C SER A 77 -10.30 21.11 -18.62
N HIS A 78 -9.85 21.28 -17.37
CA HIS A 78 -10.25 22.39 -16.48
C HIS A 78 -9.21 23.52 -16.37
N LEU A 79 -8.14 23.47 -17.17
CA LEU A 79 -7.09 24.52 -17.21
C LEU A 79 -7.17 25.38 -18.48
N SER A 80 -8.37 25.57 -19.04
CA SER A 80 -8.62 26.60 -20.07
C SER A 80 -8.94 27.95 -19.44
#